data_AF-L1ISN9-F1
#
_entry.id   AF-L1ISN9-F1
#
_cell.length_a   1.000
_cell.length_b   1.000
_cell.length_c   1.000
_cell.angle_alpha   90.00
_cell.angle_beta   90.00
_cell.angle_gamma   90.00
#
_symmetry.space_group_name_H-M   'P 1'
#
loop_
_entity.id
_entity.type
_entity.pdbx_description
1 polymer ?
#
loop_
_entity_poly.entity_id
_entity_poly.type
_entity_poly.pdbx_seq_one_letter_code
_entity_poly.pdbx_strand_id
1 'polypeptide(L)'
;MDGVQGKGGRWEAAWCRIREGEEWVGTTASEGSRIECVMPAHGRGNASLEVSLNGQDWSTGGRVEYREPRCEVVRVEPSLGPERGGTVVEVRVRGWATAGGSGGGSAVCMYDGEAGVEGTVDGGGVVRCMTPGARRGGGSEPGREVEVSVEAVGTEGRCSGGRYMYYGGVEVTGVRPSIVTAGTGTALTFSTKTSNAV
;
A
#
# COMPACT_ATOMS: atom_id res chain seq x y z
N MET A 1 -20.72 -9.50 -23.76
CA MET A 1 -21.20 -8.41 -22.88
C MET A 1 -20.60 -7.15 -23.45
N ASP A 2 -21.44 -6.33 -24.07
CA ASP A 2 -21.05 -5.24 -24.96
C ASP A 2 -20.68 -3.98 -24.18
N GLY A 3 -19.88 -3.12 -24.81
CA GLY A 3 -19.37 -1.89 -24.21
C GLY A 3 -20.53 -0.92 -24.08
N VAL A 4 -20.68 -0.31 -22.90
CA VAL A 4 -21.79 0.61 -22.67
C VAL A 4 -21.44 1.95 -23.33
N GLN A 5 -22.09 2.22 -24.46
CA GLN A 5 -22.06 3.53 -25.08
C GLN A 5 -22.89 4.49 -24.21
N GLY A 6 -22.22 5.40 -23.52
CA GLY A 6 -22.83 6.47 -22.75
C GLY A 6 -23.43 7.57 -23.64
N LYS A 7 -24.32 8.37 -23.04
CA LYS A 7 -25.01 9.48 -23.73
C LYS A 7 -24.00 10.47 -24.33
N GLY A 8 -24.19 10.83 -25.60
CA GLY A 8 -23.39 11.86 -26.29
C GLY A 8 -22.16 11.36 -27.05
N GLY A 9 -22.08 10.06 -27.39
CA GLY A 9 -20.96 9.49 -28.14
C GLY A 9 -19.73 9.18 -27.27
N ARG A 10 -19.95 8.99 -25.97
CA ARG A 10 -18.90 8.80 -24.97
C ARG A 10 -18.97 7.38 -24.44
N TRP A 11 -17.84 6.71 -24.34
CA TRP A 11 -17.76 5.34 -23.82
C TRP A 11 -17.75 5.40 -22.29
N GLU A 12 -18.49 4.50 -21.62
CA GLU A 12 -18.48 4.37 -20.15
C GLU A 12 -17.52 3.28 -19.65
N ALA A 13 -17.05 2.42 -20.56
CA ALA A 13 -16.05 1.39 -20.29
C ALA A 13 -15.18 1.16 -21.54
N ALA A 14 -13.95 0.69 -21.34
CA ALA A 14 -13.06 0.19 -22.38
C ALA A 14 -12.48 -1.16 -21.97
N TRP A 15 -11.84 -1.85 -22.91
CA TRP A 15 -11.09 -3.07 -22.63
C TRP A 15 -9.63 -2.85 -22.91
N CYS A 16 -8.78 -3.44 -22.08
CA CYS A 16 -7.34 -3.42 -22.21
C CYS A 16 -6.80 -4.83 -22.12
N ARG A 17 -5.76 -5.13 -22.91
CA ARG A 17 -5.06 -6.40 -22.82
C ARG A 17 -3.58 -6.26 -23.13
N ILE A 18 -2.81 -7.21 -22.63
CA ILE A 18 -1.51 -7.52 -23.20
C ILE A 18 -1.79 -8.34 -24.45
N ARG A 19 -1.18 -8.00 -25.58
CA ARG A 19 -1.37 -8.69 -26.86
C ARG A 19 -1.25 -10.20 -26.67
N GLU A 20 -2.23 -10.94 -27.18
CA GLU A 20 -2.33 -12.41 -27.08
C GLU A 20 -2.47 -12.95 -25.64
N GLY A 21 -2.77 -12.09 -24.66
CA GLY A 21 -3.04 -12.43 -23.27
C GLY A 21 -4.49 -12.21 -22.84
N GLU A 22 -4.75 -12.33 -21.53
CA GLU A 22 -6.08 -12.12 -20.95
C GLU A 22 -6.58 -10.67 -21.08
N GLU A 23 -7.89 -10.53 -21.22
CA GLU A 23 -8.60 -9.25 -21.42
C GLU A 23 -9.13 -8.70 -20.09
N TRP A 24 -8.95 -7.40 -19.86
CA TRP A 24 -9.31 -6.72 -18.63
C TRP A 24 -10.23 -5.54 -18.93
N VAL A 25 -11.21 -5.30 -18.05
CA VAL A 25 -12.09 -4.14 -18.16
C VAL A 25 -11.38 -2.93 -17.58
N GLY A 26 -11.21 -1.89 -18.40
CA GLY A 26 -10.70 -0.58 -18.01
C GLY A 26 -11.81 0.45 -17.89
N THR A 27 -11.52 1.52 -17.16
CA THR A 27 -12.44 2.65 -17.02
C THR A 27 -12.03 3.75 -17.98
N THR A 28 -12.99 4.28 -18.72
CA THR A 28 -12.81 5.48 -19.54
C THR A 28 -12.97 6.71 -18.65
N ALA A 29 -11.97 7.59 -18.62
CA ALA A 29 -12.07 8.81 -17.83
C ALA A 29 -13.23 9.69 -18.33
N SER A 30 -13.89 10.36 -17.39
CA SER A 30 -15.08 11.16 -17.67
C SER A 30 -14.80 12.48 -18.41
N GLU A 31 -13.56 12.86 -18.67
CA GLU A 31 -13.25 14.07 -19.42
C GLU A 31 -12.03 13.82 -20.32
N GLY A 32 -12.27 13.71 -21.63
CA GLY A 32 -11.23 13.59 -22.65
C GLY A 32 -10.79 12.17 -23.00
N SER A 33 -10.03 12.05 -24.09
CA SER A 33 -9.53 10.82 -24.75
C SER A 33 -8.54 9.99 -23.91
N ARG A 34 -8.81 9.79 -22.62
CA ARG A 34 -7.96 9.06 -21.69
C ARG A 34 -8.66 7.78 -21.23
N ILE A 35 -7.98 6.66 -21.41
CA ILE A 35 -8.41 5.34 -20.96
C ILE A 35 -7.46 4.92 -19.85
N GLU A 36 -8.01 4.54 -18.70
CA GLU A 36 -7.23 4.13 -17.53
C GLU A 36 -7.51 2.65 -17.23
N CYS A 37 -6.45 1.85 -17.35
CA CYS A 37 -6.50 0.40 -17.20
C CYS A 37 -5.46 -0.04 -16.18
N VAL A 38 -5.92 -0.77 -15.17
CA VAL A 38 -5.04 -1.44 -14.22
C VAL A 38 -4.65 -2.78 -14.84
N MET A 39 -3.42 -2.87 -15.34
CA MET A 39 -2.90 -4.10 -15.94
C MET A 39 -2.47 -5.07 -14.85
N PRO A 40 -2.62 -6.39 -15.05
CA PRO A 40 -2.13 -7.40 -14.11
C PRO A 40 -0.60 -7.35 -14.01
N ALA A 41 -0.06 -7.98 -12.96
CA ALA A 41 1.37 -8.18 -12.82
C ALA A 41 1.91 -8.97 -14.03
N HIS A 42 3.01 -8.48 -14.61
CA HIS A 42 3.67 -9.10 -15.75
C HIS A 42 5.15 -9.31 -15.44
N GLY A 43 5.74 -10.37 -15.99
CA GLY A 43 7.17 -10.63 -15.86
C GLY A 43 8.03 -9.56 -16.55
N ARG A 44 9.34 -9.56 -16.28
CA ARG A 44 10.29 -8.69 -17.00
C ARG A 44 10.17 -8.89 -18.52
N GLY A 45 10.30 -7.81 -19.27
CA GLY A 45 10.41 -7.82 -20.72
C GLY A 45 9.49 -6.84 -21.41
N ASN A 46 9.54 -6.82 -22.75
CA ASN A 46 8.68 -5.97 -23.56
C ASN A 46 7.31 -6.62 -23.72
N ALA A 47 6.25 -5.84 -23.54
CA ALA A 47 4.88 -6.23 -23.84
C ALA A 47 4.24 -5.24 -24.81
N SER A 48 3.33 -5.74 -25.63
CA SER A 48 2.49 -4.89 -26.47
C SER A 48 1.12 -4.75 -25.82
N LEU A 49 0.64 -3.52 -25.68
CA LEU A 49 -0.65 -3.21 -25.08
C LEU A 49 -1.65 -2.83 -26.16
N GLU A 50 -2.88 -3.33 -26.00
CA GLU A 50 -3.98 -3.09 -26.93
C GLU A 50 -5.19 -2.63 -26.13
N VAL A 51 -5.94 -1.69 -26.70
CA VAL A 51 -7.16 -1.14 -26.12
C VAL A 51 -8.29 -1.25 -27.13
N SER A 52 -9.48 -1.59 -26.65
CA SER A 52 -10.69 -1.64 -27.46
C SER A 52 -11.82 -0.85 -26.80
N LEU A 53 -12.65 -0.21 -27.63
CA LEU A 53 -13.86 0.50 -27.22
C LEU A 53 -15.13 -0.31 -27.45
N ASN A 54 -15.03 -1.45 -28.14
CA ASN A 54 -16.15 -2.33 -28.46
C ASN A 54 -15.85 -3.83 -28.18
N GLY A 55 -14.68 -4.14 -27.63
CA GLY A 55 -14.21 -5.50 -27.37
C GLY A 55 -13.83 -6.29 -28.63
N GLN A 56 -13.86 -5.66 -29.81
CA GLN A 56 -13.63 -6.34 -31.10
C GLN A 56 -12.49 -5.68 -31.89
N ASP A 57 -12.52 -4.35 -31.99
CA ASP A 57 -11.51 -3.57 -32.66
C ASP A 57 -10.44 -3.15 -31.66
N TRP A 58 -9.23 -3.65 -31.85
CA TRP A 58 -8.10 -3.44 -30.94
C TRP A 58 -7.10 -2.47 -31.55
N SER A 59 -6.60 -1.55 -30.74
CA SER A 59 -5.55 -0.61 -31.13
C SER A 59 -4.21 -1.31 -31.36
N THR A 60 -3.32 -0.65 -32.11
CA THR A 60 -1.95 -1.12 -32.36
C THR A 60 -0.94 -0.09 -31.92
N GLY A 61 0.27 -0.52 -31.53
CA GLY A 61 1.40 0.36 -31.28
C GLY A 61 1.64 0.70 -29.80
N GLY A 62 0.76 0.28 -28.89
CA GLY A 62 1.05 0.31 -27.46
C GLY A 62 2.22 -0.62 -27.15
N ARG A 63 3.32 -0.08 -26.61
CA ARG A 63 4.48 -0.84 -26.16
C ARG A 63 4.87 -0.38 -24.78
N VAL A 64 5.10 -1.34 -23.89
CA VAL A 64 5.60 -1.10 -22.54
C VAL A 64 6.76 -2.05 -22.27
N GLU A 65 7.74 -1.58 -21.49
CA GLU A 65 8.83 -2.42 -21.01
C GLU A 65 8.64 -2.65 -19.51
N TYR A 66 8.37 -3.89 -19.12
CA TYR A 66 8.34 -4.31 -17.73
C TYR A 66 9.77 -4.55 -17.26
N ARG A 67 10.24 -3.70 -16.35
CA ARG A 67 11.55 -3.82 -15.72
C ARG A 67 11.39 -4.40 -14.32
N GLU A 68 12.41 -5.12 -13.84
CA GLU A 68 12.44 -5.49 -12.43
C GLU A 68 12.49 -4.22 -11.58
N PRO A 69 11.79 -4.20 -10.43
CA PRO A 69 11.91 -3.10 -9.50
C PRO A 69 13.37 -2.99 -9.06
N ARG A 70 13.91 -1.76 -9.08
CA ARG A 70 15.31 -1.49 -8.70
C ARG A 70 15.60 -1.98 -7.28
N CYS A 71 14.58 -1.95 -6.44
CA CYS A 71 14.62 -2.42 -5.07
C CYS A 71 13.21 -2.84 -4.62
N GLU A 72 13.16 -3.69 -3.61
CA GLU A 72 11.91 -4.29 -3.11
C GLU A 72 11.93 -4.34 -1.59
N VAL A 73 10.82 -3.97 -0.96
CA VAL A 73 10.65 -4.16 0.49
C VAL A 73 10.37 -5.64 0.74
N VAL A 74 11.28 -6.31 1.42
CA VAL A 74 11.19 -7.76 1.70
C VAL A 74 10.58 -8.07 3.05
N ARG A 75 10.60 -7.12 4.00
CA ARG A 75 10.02 -7.29 5.34
C ARG A 75 9.73 -5.96 6.01
N VAL A 76 8.65 -5.89 6.78
CA VAL A 76 8.32 -4.80 7.70
C VAL A 76 8.13 -5.42 9.09
N GLU A 77 8.88 -4.97 10.10
CA GLU A 77 8.84 -5.53 11.46
C GLU A 77 8.79 -4.41 12.53
N PRO A 78 7.79 -4.38 13.42
CA PRO A 78 6.60 -5.25 13.42
C PRO A 78 5.72 -4.97 12.20
N SER A 79 4.99 -5.99 11.73
CA SER A 79 4.06 -5.87 10.60
C SER A 79 2.67 -5.33 10.99
N LEU A 80 2.47 -5.00 12.27
CA LEU A 80 1.20 -4.51 12.79
C LEU A 80 1.40 -3.58 13.99
N GLY A 81 0.45 -2.67 14.20
CA GLY A 81 0.45 -1.72 15.33
C GLY A 81 -0.84 -0.91 15.43
N PRO A 82 -0.97 -0.04 16.45
CA PRO A 82 -2.22 0.66 16.73
C PRO A 82 -2.55 1.72 15.68
N GLU A 83 -3.85 1.93 15.40
CA GLU A 83 -4.36 3.00 14.52
C GLU A 83 -3.88 4.41 14.90
N ARG A 84 -3.49 4.64 16.16
CA ARG A 84 -2.91 5.94 16.59
C ARG A 84 -1.52 6.20 15.99
N GLY A 85 -0.88 5.19 15.41
CA GLY A 85 0.50 5.27 14.93
C GLY A 85 1.51 5.24 16.09
N GLY A 86 2.73 5.72 15.81
CA GLY A 86 3.80 5.80 16.80
C GLY A 86 4.67 4.53 16.92
N THR A 87 4.42 3.51 16.11
CA THR A 87 5.23 2.28 16.11
C THR A 87 6.48 2.49 15.26
N VAL A 88 7.65 2.21 15.81
CA VAL A 88 8.89 2.19 15.03
C VAL A 88 8.99 0.85 14.30
N VAL A 89 9.02 0.90 12.98
CA VAL A 89 9.13 -0.27 12.11
C VAL A 89 10.51 -0.33 11.45
N GLU A 90 11.04 -1.54 11.33
CA GLU A 90 12.22 -1.89 10.54
C GLU A 90 11.76 -2.43 9.18
N VAL A 91 12.04 -1.68 8.13
CA VAL A 91 11.76 -2.02 6.75
C VAL A 91 13.04 -2.54 6.10
N ARG A 92 13.09 -3.85 5.82
CA ARG A 92 14.23 -4.45 5.11
C ARG A 92 14.03 -4.34 3.62
N VAL A 93 15.05 -3.87 2.92
CA VAL A 93 15.00 -3.65 1.48
C VAL A 93 16.07 -4.46 0.76
N ARG A 94 15.67 -5.16 -0.30
CA ARG A 94 16.58 -5.82 -1.23
C ARG A 94 16.84 -4.92 -2.42
N GLY A 95 18.07 -4.89 -2.92
CA GLY A 95 18.46 -4.08 -4.08
C GLY A 95 18.60 -2.58 -3.76
N TRP A 96 18.68 -2.21 -2.47
CA TRP A 96 18.91 -0.83 -2.06
C TRP A 96 20.22 -0.32 -2.66
N ALA A 97 20.12 0.65 -3.57
CA ALA A 97 21.28 1.30 -4.15
C ALA A 97 21.92 2.15 -3.04
N THR A 98 22.97 1.63 -2.41
CA THR A 98 23.79 2.42 -1.49
C THR A 98 24.41 3.54 -2.31
N ALA A 99 23.83 4.74 -2.26
CA ALA A 99 24.48 5.94 -2.73
C ALA A 99 25.74 6.16 -1.88
N GLY A 100 26.85 5.57 -2.30
CA GLY A 100 28.21 6.03 -1.97
C GLY A 100 28.72 5.88 -0.54
N GLY A 101 28.10 5.10 0.36
CA GLY A 101 28.72 4.91 1.67
C GLY A 101 28.05 3.86 2.54
N SER A 102 28.87 3.00 3.12
CA SER A 102 28.58 2.09 4.23
C SER A 102 28.26 2.81 5.57
N GLY A 103 27.92 4.10 5.51
CA GLY A 103 27.47 4.91 6.64
C GLY A 103 25.99 5.23 6.46
N GLY A 104 25.24 5.23 7.57
CA GLY A 104 23.78 5.42 7.54
C GLY A 104 23.33 6.65 6.74
N GLY A 105 22.08 6.61 6.29
CA GLY A 105 21.47 7.64 5.46
C GLY A 105 20.07 8.02 5.92
N SER A 106 19.41 8.88 5.16
CA SER A 106 18.01 9.23 5.38
C SER A 106 17.14 8.62 4.28
N ALA A 107 15.96 8.17 4.68
CA ALA A 107 14.93 7.69 3.76
C ALA A 107 13.58 8.28 4.19
N VAL A 108 12.61 8.17 3.30
CA VAL A 108 11.23 8.55 3.54
C VAL A 108 10.37 7.30 3.40
N CYS A 109 9.65 6.94 4.47
CA CYS A 109 8.68 5.85 4.44
C CYS A 109 7.30 6.39 4.11
N MET A 110 6.66 5.81 3.10
CA MET A 110 5.29 6.13 2.71
C MET A 110 4.38 4.95 3.04
N TYR A 111 3.21 5.27 3.60
CA TYR A 111 2.15 4.33 3.94
C TYR A 111 0.94 4.66 3.04
N ASP A 112 0.49 3.73 2.21
CA ASP A 112 -0.52 3.96 1.15
C ASP A 112 -0.18 5.09 0.15
N GLY A 113 1.12 5.35 -0.07
CA GLY A 113 1.57 6.43 -0.96
C GLY A 113 1.24 7.85 -0.48
N GLU A 114 0.84 8.00 0.78
CA GLU A 114 0.61 9.30 1.43
C GLU A 114 1.92 10.00 1.83
N ALA A 115 1.80 11.25 2.30
CA ALA A 115 2.90 12.08 2.80
C ALA A 115 3.85 11.28 3.70
N GLY A 116 5.11 11.19 3.28
CA GLY A 116 6.08 10.29 3.88
C GLY A 116 6.61 10.74 5.23
N VAL A 117 7.00 9.76 6.05
CA VAL A 117 7.63 9.94 7.36
C VAL A 117 9.13 9.80 7.20
N GLU A 118 9.89 10.74 7.75
CA GLU A 118 11.35 10.66 7.78
C GLU A 118 11.81 9.40 8.53
N GLY A 119 12.82 8.75 7.96
CA GLY A 119 13.41 7.53 8.45
C GLY A 119 14.93 7.53 8.32
N THR A 120 15.54 6.61 9.03
CA THR A 120 17.00 6.42 9.03
C THR A 120 17.34 5.08 8.39
N VAL A 121 18.36 5.07 7.56
CA VAL A 121 18.88 3.89 6.88
C VAL A 121 20.13 3.45 7.62
N ASP A 122 20.23 2.18 7.98
CA ASP A 122 21.48 1.59 8.47
C ASP A 122 22.32 0.98 7.33
N GLY A 123 23.57 0.59 7.66
CA GLY A 123 24.50 0.03 6.68
C GLY A 123 24.08 -1.32 6.07
N GLY A 124 22.97 -1.93 6.53
CA GLY A 124 22.46 -3.21 6.06
C GLY A 124 21.24 -3.11 5.13
N GLY A 125 20.84 -1.89 4.73
CA GLY A 125 19.61 -1.70 3.94
C GLY A 125 18.34 -1.88 4.77
N VAL A 126 18.43 -1.64 6.09
CA VAL A 126 17.26 -1.56 6.97
C VAL A 126 16.91 -0.09 7.17
N VAL A 127 15.67 0.24 6.89
CA VAL A 127 15.11 1.58 7.10
C VAL A 127 14.26 1.56 8.36
N ARG A 128 14.53 2.46 9.30
CA ARG A 128 13.74 2.65 10.52
C ARG A 128 12.86 3.88 10.38
N CYS A 129 11.55 3.69 10.49
CA CYS A 129 10.56 4.75 10.39
C CYS A 129 9.49 4.60 11.48
N MET A 130 8.85 5.70 11.84
CA MET A 130 7.66 5.67 12.67
C MET A 130 6.41 5.56 11.81
N THR A 131 5.43 4.76 12.23
CA THR A 131 4.13 4.66 11.56
C THR A 131 3.28 5.89 11.88
N PRO A 132 2.68 6.57 10.89
CA PRO A 132 1.75 7.66 11.15
C PRO A 132 0.47 7.13 11.83
N GLY A 133 -0.34 8.03 12.38
CA GLY A 133 -1.70 7.69 12.75
C GLY A 133 -2.50 7.34 11.50
N ALA A 134 -3.24 6.23 11.52
CA ALA A 134 -4.13 5.85 10.44
C ALA A 134 -5.15 6.99 10.23
N ARG A 135 -5.09 7.65 9.06
CA ARG A 135 -6.11 8.64 8.70
C ARG A 135 -7.46 7.93 8.64
N ARG A 136 -8.54 8.59 9.09
CA ARG A 136 -9.91 8.08 8.95
C ARG A 136 -10.29 8.00 7.47
N GLY A 137 -10.00 6.87 6.82
CA GLY A 137 -10.67 6.44 5.60
C GLY A 137 -11.87 5.61 6.03
N GLY A 138 -13.08 6.02 5.64
CA GLY A 138 -14.31 5.36 6.05
C GLY A 138 -14.34 3.90 5.61
N GLY A 139 -14.27 3.00 6.57
CA GLY A 139 -14.41 1.56 6.38
C GLY A 139 -14.43 0.90 7.75
N SER A 140 -15.49 0.15 8.02
CA SER A 140 -15.70 -0.62 9.26
C SER A 140 -14.94 -1.95 9.27
N GLU A 141 -13.86 -2.08 8.50
CA GLU A 141 -13.10 -3.32 8.42
C GLU A 141 -12.18 -3.49 9.63
N PRO A 142 -12.16 -4.69 10.25
CA PRO A 142 -11.23 -4.99 11.33
C PRO A 142 -9.80 -5.01 10.79
N GLY A 143 -9.11 -3.90 11.04
CA GLY A 143 -7.72 -3.73 10.71
C GLY A 143 -7.51 -3.18 9.29
N ARG A 144 -6.78 -2.08 9.18
CA ARG A 144 -6.45 -1.46 7.90
C ARG A 144 -5.08 -1.93 7.46
N GLU A 145 -5.02 -2.78 6.44
CA GLU A 145 -3.76 -3.07 5.74
C GLU A 145 -3.37 -1.89 4.86
N VAL A 146 -2.10 -1.48 4.94
CA VAL A 146 -1.51 -0.43 4.12
C VAL A 146 -0.25 -0.92 3.43
N GLU A 147 0.00 -0.42 2.22
CA GLU A 147 1.29 -0.66 1.56
C GLU A 147 2.37 0.22 2.19
N VAL A 148 3.50 -0.38 2.52
CA VAL A 148 4.72 0.32 2.97
C VAL A 148 5.71 0.35 1.83
N SER A 149 6.20 1.56 1.54
CA SER A 149 7.23 1.78 0.55
C SER A 149 8.23 2.81 1.07
N VAL A 150 9.45 2.77 0.54
CA VAL A 150 10.56 3.56 1.02
C VAL A 150 11.32 4.19 -0.14
N GLU A 151 11.72 5.44 0.05
CA GLU A 151 12.50 6.20 -0.93
C GLU A 151 13.75 6.74 -0.23
N ALA A 152 14.93 6.49 -0.81
CA ALA A 152 16.17 7.05 -0.28
C ALA A 152 16.27 8.53 -0.66
N VAL A 153 16.59 9.39 0.32
CA VAL A 153 16.71 10.83 0.06
C VAL A 153 17.85 11.09 -0.93
N GLY A 154 17.56 11.83 -2.01
CA GLY A 154 18.53 12.16 -3.06
C GLY A 154 18.67 11.09 -4.15
N THR A 155 17.79 10.08 -4.18
CA THR A 155 17.72 9.09 -5.27
C THR A 155 16.35 9.15 -5.96
N GLU A 156 16.26 8.76 -7.22
CA GLU A 156 14.99 8.67 -7.96
C GLU A 156 14.25 7.32 -7.74
N GLY A 157 14.60 6.57 -6.68
CA GLY A 157 14.17 5.18 -6.48
C GLY A 157 13.24 4.98 -5.30
N ARG A 158 12.02 4.49 -5.55
CA ARG A 158 11.08 4.00 -4.54
C ARG A 158 11.04 2.47 -4.54
N CYS A 159 11.20 1.87 -3.37
CA CYS A 159 11.09 0.45 -3.13
C CYS A 159 9.71 0.17 -2.52
N SER A 160 8.95 -0.74 -3.10
CA SER A 160 7.55 -1.02 -2.72
C SER A 160 7.35 -2.50 -2.37
N GLY A 161 6.12 -2.89 -2.04
CA GLY A 161 5.75 -4.29 -1.71
C GLY A 161 5.67 -4.62 -0.21
N GLY A 162 6.02 -3.67 0.67
CA GLY A 162 5.85 -3.84 2.11
C GLY A 162 4.38 -3.79 2.51
N ARG A 163 4.01 -4.47 3.59
CA ARG A 163 2.65 -4.45 4.14
C ARG A 163 2.68 -4.19 5.63
N TYR A 164 1.73 -3.42 6.12
CA TYR A 164 1.57 -3.12 7.54
C TYR A 164 0.08 -3.06 7.90
N MET A 165 -0.30 -3.62 9.04
CA MET A 165 -1.70 -3.65 9.49
C MET A 165 -1.91 -2.77 10.71
N TYR A 166 -2.77 -1.76 10.59
CA TYR A 166 -3.26 -1.03 11.74
C TYR A 166 -4.36 -1.80 12.45
N TYR A 167 -4.30 -1.92 13.78
CA TYR A 167 -5.38 -2.48 14.58
C TYR A 167 -6.03 -1.43 15.48
N GLY A 168 -7.34 -1.60 15.71
CA GLY A 168 -8.10 -0.78 16.64
C GLY A 168 -7.62 -0.97 18.08
N GLY A 169 -7.41 0.14 18.79
CA GLY A 169 -7.03 0.10 20.20
C GLY A 169 -8.12 -0.52 21.06
N VAL A 170 -7.71 -1.24 22.10
CA VAL A 170 -8.60 -1.67 23.18
C VAL A 170 -8.59 -0.59 24.25
N GLU A 171 -9.72 0.07 24.47
CA GLU A 171 -9.88 1.04 25.53
C GLU A 171 -10.52 0.38 26.76
N VAL A 172 -9.81 0.36 27.88
CA VAL A 172 -10.36 -0.12 29.15
C VAL A 172 -11.35 0.93 29.67
N THR A 173 -12.61 0.53 29.81
CA THR A 173 -13.69 1.38 30.32
C THR A 173 -14.01 1.12 31.79
N GLY A 174 -13.56 -0.01 32.34
CA GLY A 174 -13.75 -0.30 33.76
C GLY A 174 -12.92 -1.49 34.24
N VAL A 175 -12.68 -1.53 35.56
CA VAL A 175 -12.03 -2.65 36.25
C VAL A 175 -12.83 -3.06 37.48
N ARG A 176 -13.00 -4.36 37.69
CA ARG A 176 -13.74 -4.94 38.82
C ARG A 176 -13.02 -6.13 39.45
N PRO A 177 -12.87 -6.19 40.79
CA PRO A 177 -13.15 -5.09 41.74
C PRO A 177 -12.17 -3.93 41.55
N SER A 178 -12.58 -2.70 41.91
CA SER A 178 -11.73 -1.50 41.82
C SER A 178 -10.84 -1.29 43.05
N ILE A 179 -10.93 -2.19 44.03
CA ILE A 179 -10.15 -2.19 45.28
C ILE A 179 -9.77 -3.63 45.57
N VAL A 180 -8.49 -3.89 45.85
CA VAL A 180 -7.94 -5.21 46.17
C VAL A 180 -7.02 -5.15 47.38
N THR A 181 -6.87 -6.26 48.09
CA THR A 181 -6.01 -6.36 49.27
C THR A 181 -4.56 -6.63 48.87
N ALA A 182 -3.63 -5.82 49.37
CA ALA A 182 -2.20 -5.97 49.13
C ALA A 182 -1.69 -7.35 49.59
N GLY A 183 -0.83 -7.99 48.79
CA GLY A 183 -0.22 -9.28 49.11
C GLY A 183 -1.04 -10.52 48.73
N THR A 184 -2.26 -10.35 48.19
CA THR A 184 -3.10 -11.47 47.72
C THR A 184 -3.23 -11.47 46.20
N GLY A 185 -3.17 -12.65 45.57
CA GLY A 185 -3.50 -12.80 44.15
C GLY A 185 -5.00 -12.70 43.95
N THR A 186 -5.48 -11.58 43.40
CA THR A 186 -6.91 -11.35 43.10
C THR A 186 -7.12 -11.28 41.59
N ALA A 187 -8.12 -12.01 41.08
CA ALA A 187 -8.52 -11.92 39.68
C ALA A 187 -9.27 -10.59 39.43
N LEU A 188 -8.84 -9.85 38.41
CA LEU A 188 -9.49 -8.62 37.96
C LEU A 188 -10.23 -8.88 36.65
N THR A 189 -11.46 -8.34 36.55
CA THR A 189 -12.24 -8.30 35.32
C THR A 189 -12.14 -6.92 34.70
N PHE A 190 -11.80 -6.85 33.41
CA PHE A 190 -11.71 -5.61 32.65
C PHE A 190 -12.91 -5.49 31.70
N SER A 191 -13.59 -4.36 31.74
CA SER A 191 -14.56 -3.98 30.70
C SER A 191 -13.83 -3.16 29.64
N THR A 192 -13.94 -3.54 28.37
CA THR A 192 -13.23 -2.89 27.27
C THR A 192 -14.16 -2.47 26.14
N LYS A 193 -13.84 -1.38 25.47
CA LYS A 193 -14.37 -1.02 24.15
C LYS A 193 -13.24 -1.20 23.13
N THR A 194 -13.49 -1.99 22.09
CA THR A 194 -12.62 -2.05 20.92
C THR A 194 -12.99 -0.89 20.00
N SER A 195 -12.02 -0.17 19.44
CA SER A 195 -12.31 0.97 18.55
C SER A 195 -12.92 0.63 17.18
N ASN A 196 -13.36 -0.63 16.98
CA ASN A 196 -14.03 -1.07 15.76
C ASN A 196 -15.51 -1.38 16.04
N ALA A 197 -16.32 -0.32 16.11
CA ALA A 197 -17.77 -0.31 15.84
C ALA A 197 -18.32 1.10 16.07
N VAL A 198 -18.69 1.79 14.99
CA VAL A 198 -19.84 2.72 14.99
C VAL A 198 -20.91 2.06 14.15
#